data_AF-A0A485PHC3-F1
#
_entry.id   AF-A0A485PHC3-F1
#
_cell.length_a   1.000
_cell.length_b   1.000
_cell.length_c   1.000
_cell.angle_alpha   90.00
_cell.angle_beta   90.00
_cell.angle_gamma   90.00
#
_symmetry.space_group_name_H-M   'P 1'
#
loop_
_entity.id
_entity.type
_entity.pdbx_description
1 polymer ?
#
loop_
_entity_poly.entity_id
_entity_poly.type
_entity_poly.pdbx_seq_one_letter_code
_entity_poly.pdbx_strand_id
1 'polypeptide(L)' 'MINPTVFLDITVDDEPLGHISFKMFADKVLKTIENFCALSTGDKEFGYKGSCFHRIILGFLCQGGDFAQHNGTGGQSI' A
#
# COMPACT_ATOMS: atom_id res chain seq x y z
N MET A 1 -14.55 -15.71 8.22
CA MET A 1 -13.20 -15.10 8.14
C MET A 1 -13.40 -13.61 8.39
N ILE A 2 -12.62 -12.99 9.28
CA ILE A 2 -12.76 -11.56 9.59
C ILE A 2 -11.93 -10.78 8.57
N ASN A 3 -12.54 -9.77 7.94
CA ASN A 3 -11.88 -8.91 6.98
C ASN A 3 -10.94 -7.93 7.71
N PRO A 4 -9.62 -7.97 7.43
CA PRO A 4 -8.67 -7.12 8.13
C PRO A 4 -8.80 -5.67 7.66
N THR A 5 -8.39 -4.76 8.54
CA THR A 5 -8.24 -3.35 8.22
C THR A 5 -6.77 -2.99 8.33
N VAL A 6 -6.23 -2.32 7.31
CA VAL A 6 -4.88 -1.73 7.32
C VAL A 6 -4.97 -0.25 7.04
N PHE A 7 -3.88 0.48 7.25
CA PHE A 7 -3.85 1.91 7.00
C PHE A 7 -2.52 2.35 6.39
N LEU A 8 -2.56 3.54 5.78
CA LEU A 8 -1.41 4.27 5.31
C LEU A 8 -1.49 5.70 5.85
N ASP A 9 -0.46 6.13 6.57
CA ASP A 9 -0.24 7.53 6.89
C ASP A 9 0.52 8.18 5.74
N ILE A 10 -0.05 9.26 5.20
CA ILE A 10 0.46 9.93 4.01
C ILE A 10 1.11 11.25 4.40
N THR A 11 2.29 11.50 3.84
CA THR A 11 2.97 12.79 3.90
C THR A 11 3.11 13.40 2.50
N VAL A 12 3.21 14.72 2.43
CA VAL A 12 3.60 15.48 1.23
C VAL A 12 4.72 16.41 1.64
N ASP A 13 5.87 16.31 0.98
CA ASP A 13 7.09 17.05 1.36
C ASP A 13 7.40 16.92 2.87
N ASP A 14 7.34 15.69 3.38
CA ASP A 14 7.52 15.29 4.79
C ASP A 14 6.48 15.85 5.79
N GLU A 15 5.52 16.65 5.33
CA GLU A 15 4.42 17.15 6.15
C GLU A 15 3.25 16.16 6.18
N PRO A 16 2.67 15.84 7.35
CA PRO A 16 1.51 14.94 7.46
C PRO A 16 0.29 15.48 6.68
N LEU A 17 -0.17 14.71 5.69
CA LEU A 17 -1.39 15.02 4.94
C LEU A 17 -2.62 14.37 5.56
N GLY A 18 -2.50 13.11 6.02
CA GLY A 18 -3.59 12.40 6.65
C GLY A 18 -3.47 10.89 6.64
N HIS A 19 -4.54 10.24 7.06
CA HIS A 19 -4.63 8.80 7.29
C HIS A 19 -5.66 8.16 6.38
N ILE A 20 -5.28 7.10 5.68
CA ILE A 20 -6.19 6.32 4.81
C ILE A 20 -6.32 4.92 5.38
N SER A 21 -7.53 4.51 5.76
CA SER A 21 -7.82 3.14 6.22
C SER A 21 -8.50 2.33 5.12
N PHE A 22 -8.12 1.07 4.99
CA PHE A 22 -8.65 0.13 4.00
C PHE A 22 -9.21 -1.10 4.70
N LYS A 23 -10.50 -1.38 4.49
CA LYS A 23 -11.10 -2.66 4.85
C LYS A 23 -10.94 -3.64 3.68
N MET A 24 -10.30 -4.77 3.95
CA MET A 24 -9.91 -5.71 2.90
C MET A 24 -10.86 -6.90 2.80
N PHE A 25 -11.24 -7.27 1.58
CA PHE A 25 -12.19 -8.36 1.31
C PHE A 25 -11.51 -9.74 1.31
N ALA A 26 -10.98 -10.15 2.47
CA ALA A 26 -10.31 -11.44 2.64
C ALA A 26 -11.24 -12.63 2.36
N ASP A 27 -12.54 -12.45 2.61
CA ASP A 27 -13.59 -13.41 2.27
C ASP A 27 -13.75 -13.64 0.76
N LYS A 28 -13.20 -12.76 -0.08
CA LYS A 28 -13.25 -12.87 -1.56
C LYS A 28 -11.93 -13.28 -2.16
N VAL A 29 -10.83 -12.66 -1.73
CA VAL A 29 -9.52 -12.78 -2.39
C VAL A 29 -8.39 -12.93 -1.37
N LEU A 30 -8.46 -13.99 -0.56
CA LEU A 30 -7.57 -14.21 0.59
C LEU A 30 -6.09 -13.98 0.28
N LYS A 31 -5.52 -14.64 -0.75
CA LYS A 31 -4.09 -14.51 -1.10
C LYS A 31 -3.67 -13.07 -1.42
N THR A 32 -4.54 -12.33 -2.10
CA THR A 32 -4.28 -10.91 -2.41
C THR A 32 -4.29 -10.06 -1.16
N ILE A 33 -5.22 -10.34 -0.23
CA ILE A 33 -5.30 -9.61 1.04
C ILE A 33 -4.12 -9.95 1.93
N GLU A 34 -3.70 -11.21 2.03
CA GLU A 34 -2.50 -11.61 2.79
C GLU A 34 -1.25 -10.87 2.30
N ASN A 35 -1.05 -10.81 0.98
CA ASN A 35 0.06 -10.04 0.40
C ASN A 35 0.00 -8.56 0.78
N PHE A 36 -1.15 -7.91 0.57
CA PHE A 36 -1.27 -6.47 0.84
C PHE A 36 -1.11 -6.17 2.34
N CYS A 37 -1.69 -6.99 3.21
CA CYS A 37 -1.57 -6.85 4.65
C CYS A 37 -0.11 -6.98 5.10
N ALA A 38 0.60 -8.01 4.66
CA ALA A 38 2.00 -8.24 5.03
C ALA A 38 2.93 -7.11 4.54
N LEU A 39 2.70 -6.59 3.33
CA LEU A 39 3.45 -5.43 2.81
C LEU A 39 3.10 -4.14 3.57
N SER A 40 1.88 -4.02 4.10
CA SER A 40 1.45 -2.85 4.88
C SER A 40 2.03 -2.85 6.30
N THR A 41 2.11 -4.01 6.95
CA THR A 41 2.69 -4.15 8.30
C THR A 41 4.21 -4.07 8.29
N GLY A 42 4.85 -4.43 7.17
CA GLY A 42 6.29 -4.59 7.12
C GLY A 42 6.77 -5.80 7.92
N ASP A 43 5.93 -6.85 8.02
CA ASP A 43 6.32 -8.12 8.67
C ASP A 43 7.44 -8.84 7.91
N LYS A 44 7.73 -8.40 6.68
CA LYS A 44 8.89 -8.80 5.89
C LYS A 44 9.91 -7.65 5.89
N GLU A 45 11.16 -7.96 5.54
CA GLU A 45 12.25 -6.96 5.39
C GLU A 45 11.95 -5.88 4.32
N PHE A 46 10.82 -5.97 3.63
CA PHE A 46 10.31 -5.03 2.63
C PHE A 46 8.80 -4.79 2.81
N GLY A 47 8.33 -3.63 2.36
CA GLY A 47 6.92 -3.25 2.48
C GLY A 47 6.64 -1.85 1.94
N TYR A 48 5.43 -1.34 2.16
CA TYR A 48 4.98 -0.05 1.64
C TYR A 48 5.52 1.17 2.39
N LYS A 49 6.03 0.99 3.62
CA LYS A 49 6.56 2.09 4.43
C LYS A 49 7.72 2.77 3.70
N GLY A 50 7.62 4.10 3.51
CA GLY A 50 8.62 4.90 2.79
C GLY A 50 8.50 4.83 1.26
N SER A 51 7.57 4.04 0.71
CA SER A 51 7.25 4.10 -0.72
C SER A 51 6.37 5.32 -1.05
N CYS A 52 6.35 5.71 -2.32
CA CYS A 52 5.59 6.86 -2.79
C CYS A 52 4.46 6.46 -3.77
N PHE A 53 3.50 7.37 -3.95
CA PHE A 53 2.60 7.32 -5.10
C PHE A 53 3.32 7.90 -6.32
N HIS A 54 3.99 7.05 -7.09
CA HIS A 54 4.81 7.46 -8.24
C HIS A 54 3.97 7.96 -9.43
N ARG A 55 2.65 7.71 -9.45
CA ARG A 55 1.78 8.18 -10.53
C ARG A 55 0.41 8.61 -10.01
N ILE A 56 0.07 9.87 -10.21
CA ILE A 56 -1.21 10.46 -9.82
C ILE A 56 -1.87 11.07 -11.06
N ILE A 57 -3.10 10.66 -11.37
CA ILE A 57 -3.92 11.24 -12.42
C ILE A 57 -5.20 11.78 -11.77
N LEU A 58 -5.35 13.10 -11.83
CA LEU A 58 -6.49 13.80 -11.25
C LEU A 58 -7.81 13.28 -11.84
N GLY A 59 -8.76 12.96 -10.95
CA GLY A 59 -10.05 12.41 -11.34
C GLY A 59 -10.03 10.93 -11.75
N PHE A 60 -8.89 10.25 -11.63
CA PHE A 60 -8.77 8.85 -12.02
C PHE A 60 -8.15 7.96 -10.93
N LEU A 61 -6.86 8.14 -10.60
CA LEU A 61 -6.17 7.24 -9.68
C LEU A 61 -4.91 7.84 -9.03
N CYS A 62 -4.54 7.26 -7.90
CA CYS A 62 -3.22 7.34 -7.28
C CYS A 62 -2.61 5.93 -7.28
N GLN A 63 -1.48 5.75 -7.96
CA GLN A 63 -0.78 4.48 -8.09
C GLN A 63 0.53 4.54 -7.30
N GLY A 64 0.74 3.52 -6.47
CA GLY A 64 1.93 3.33 -5.64
C GLY A 64 2.28 1.84 -5.55
N GLY A 65 2.96 1.45 -4.48
CA GLY A 65 3.29 0.04 -4.22
C GLY A 65 4.60 -0.44 -4.87
N ASP A 66 5.24 0.38 -5.69
CA ASP A 66 6.63 0.15 -6.11
C ASP A 66 7.59 0.75 -5.07
N PHE A 67 7.99 -0.10 -4.12
CA PHE A 67 8.95 0.22 -3.07
C PHE A 67 10.40 -0.13 -3.45
N ALA A 68 10.65 -0.63 -4.67
CA ALA A 68 11.98 -1.05 -5.11
C ALA A 68 12.62 -0.03 -6.07
N GLN A 69 11.85 0.50 -7.01
CA GLN A 69 12.34 1.44 -8.04
C GLN A 69 11.60 2.79 -8.01
N HIS A 70 10.48 2.87 -7.28
CA HIS A 70 9.71 4.11 -7.06
C HIS A 70 9.24 4.81 -8.35
N ASN A 71 9.10 4.07 -9.45
CA ASN A 71 8.77 4.61 -10.77
C ASN A 71 7.73 3.76 -11.52
N GLY A 72 7.30 2.63 -10.95
CA GLY A 72 6.29 1.74 -11.50
C GLY A 72 6.85 0.54 -12.28
N THR A 73 8.19 0.39 -12.38
CA THR A 73 8.82 -0.78 -13.02
C THR A 73 9.32 -1.83 -12.03
N GLY A 74 9.22 -1.57 -10.73
CA GLY A 74 9.59 -2.49 -9.65
C GLY A 74 8.43 -3.01 -8.81
N GLY A 75 8.76 -3.45 -7.59
CA GLY A 75 7.85 -4.06 -6.63
C GLY A 75 7.90 -5.59 -6.64
N GLN A 76 7.57 -6.20 -5.49
CA GLN A 76 7.50 -7.65 -5.33
C GLN A 76 6.38 -8.04 -4.36
N SER A 77 5.88 -9.27 -4.48
CA SER A 77 4.96 -9.87 -3.50
C SER A 77 5.73 -10.51 -2.35
N ILE A 78 4.99 -10.97 -1.34
CA ILE A 78 5.48 -11.94 -0.35
C ILE A 78 5.81 -13.30 -0.97
#